data_AF-A0A920ANA3-F1
#
_entry.id   AF-A0A920ANA3-F1
#
_cell.length_a   1.000
_cell.length_b   1.000
_cell.length_c   1.000
_cell.angle_alpha   90.00
_cell.angle_beta   90.00
_cell.angle_gamma   90.00
#
_symmetry.space_group_name_H-M   'P 1'
#
loop_
_entity.id
_entity.type
_entity.pdbx_description
1 polymer ?
#
loop_
_entity_poly.entity_id
_entity_poly.type
_entity_poly.pdbx_seq_one_letter_code
_entity_poly.pdbx_strand_id
1 'polypeptide(L)' 'MINAGELSSADIKFFLGYSGWSSDQLKEEVKRNTWIVLDNDDKKANISSSNDATFWKSKMILLGGHYAIWANSPSHPHLN' A
#
# COMPACT_ATOMS: atom_id res chain seq x y z
N MET A 1 -7.96 21.84 17.01
CA MET A 1 -7.54 21.03 15.85
C MET A 1 -8.54 21.13 14.70
N ILE A 2 -9.52 20.23 14.49
CA ILE A 2 -10.47 20.36 13.36
C ILE A 2 -11.36 21.61 13.50
N ASN A 3 -12.03 21.77 14.66
CA ASN A 3 -12.88 22.94 14.93
C ASN A 3 -12.09 24.26 15.10
N ALA A 4 -10.75 24.17 15.21
CA ALA A 4 -9.86 25.32 15.25
C ALA A 4 -9.35 25.71 13.85
N GLY A 5 -9.73 24.98 12.79
CA GLY A 5 -9.28 25.21 11.42
C GLY A 5 -7.86 24.71 11.11
N GLU A 6 -7.23 23.97 12.02
CA GLU A 6 -5.84 23.52 11.89
C GLU A 6 -5.70 22.19 11.12
N LEU A 7 -6.80 21.44 10.98
CA LEU A 7 -6.85 20.16 10.25
C LEU A 7 -8.06 20.15 9.31
N SER A 8 -7.86 19.71 8.07
CA SER A 8 -8.92 19.49 7.10
C SER A 8 -9.34 18.02 7.06
N SER A 9 -10.51 17.74 6.48
CA SER A 9 -10.97 16.36 6.25
C SER A 9 -10.05 15.57 5.32
N ALA A 10 -9.24 16.23 4.48
CA ALA A 10 -8.28 15.59 3.59
C ALA A 10 -7.03 15.07 4.34
N ASP A 11 -6.82 15.52 5.58
CA ASP A 11 -5.68 15.12 6.41
C ASP A 11 -5.98 13.87 7.26
N ILE A 12 -7.20 13.33 7.16
CA ILE A 12 -7.70 12.25 8.02
C ILE A 12 -8.23 11.10 7.16
N LYS A 13 -7.73 9.89 7.42
CA LYS A 13 -8.23 8.66 6.80
C LYS A 13 -8.50 7.62 7.87
N PHE A 14 -9.71 7.07 7.86
CA PHE A 14 -10.11 6.02 8.78
C PHE A 14 -9.92 4.65 8.11
N PHE A 15 -9.30 3.73 8.84
CA PHE A 15 -9.16 2.33 8.44
C PHE A 15 -9.95 1.47 9.43
N LEU A 16 -10.75 0.55 8.92
CA LEU A 16 -11.50 -0.40 9.73
C LEU A 16 -10.87 -1.79 9.58
N GLY A 17 -10.41 -2.36 10.69
CA GLY A 17 -9.68 -3.62 10.72
C GLY A 17 -8.16 -3.44 10.58
N TYR A 18 -7.44 -4.55 10.67
CA TYR A 18 -5.99 -4.58 10.57
C TYR A 18 -5.54 -5.93 10.00
N SER A 19 -4.38 -5.93 9.36
CA SER A 19 -3.65 -7.16 9.04
C SER A 19 -2.85 -7.59 10.27
N GLY A 20 -3.01 -8.83 10.69
CA GLY A 20 -2.30 -9.41 11.83
C GLY A 20 -1.45 -10.60 11.40
N TRP A 21 -0.29 -10.75 12.04
CA TRP A 21 0.60 -11.89 11.84
C TRP A 21 0.78 -12.62 13.15
N SER A 22 0.82 -13.95 13.10
CA SER A 22 1.26 -14.79 14.22
C SER A 22 2.79 -14.69 14.39
N SER A 23 3.33 -15.29 15.46
CA SER A 23 4.77 -15.27 15.70
C SER A 23 5.53 -15.78 14.47
N ASP A 24 6.52 -15.03 14.04
CA ASP A 24 7.42 -15.31 12.92
C ASP A 24 6.79 -15.44 11.53
N GLN A 25 5.46 -15.42 11.41
CA GLN A 25 4.76 -15.52 10.12
C GLN A 25 5.22 -14.47 9.11
N LEU A 26 5.25 -13.20 9.50
CA LEU A 26 5.71 -12.13 8.60
C LEU A 26 7.16 -12.36 8.14
N LYS A 27 8.04 -12.81 9.04
CA LYS A 27 9.45 -13.09 8.70
C LYS A 27 9.54 -14.24 7.70
N GLU A 28 8.74 -15.29 7.88
CA GLU A 28 8.69 -16.41 6.95
C GLU A 28 8.12 -16.00 5.59
N GLU A 29 7.06 -15.20 5.57
CA GLU A 29 6.44 -14.72 4.32
C GLU A 29 7.42 -13.83 3.53
N VAL A 30 8.18 -12.97 4.22
CA VAL A 30 9.26 -12.19 3.59
C VAL A 30 10.35 -13.11 3.04
N LYS A 31 10.81 -14.12 3.81
CA LYS A 31 11.80 -15.10 3.33
C LYS A 31 11.32 -15.91 2.12
N ARG A 32 10.01 -16.18 2.03
CA ARG A 32 9.37 -16.89 0.91
C ARG A 32 9.09 -15.99 -0.30
N ASN A 33 9.52 -14.72 -0.28
CA ASN A 33 9.23 -13.71 -1.31
C ASN A 33 7.73 -13.47 -1.52
N THR A 34 6.92 -13.69 -0.48
CA THR A 34 5.47 -13.38 -0.50
C THR A 34 5.23 -11.89 -0.26
N TRP A 35 6.09 -11.22 0.51
CA TRP A 35 6.08 -9.78 0.71
C TRP A 35 7.38 -9.15 0.23
N ILE A 36 7.25 -7.98 -0.39
CA ILE A 36 8.37 -7.11 -0.74
C ILE A 36 8.39 -5.98 0.29
N VAL A 37 9.53 -5.81 0.96
CA VAL A 37 9.75 -4.72 1.92
C VAL A 37 10.37 -3.56 1.17
N LEU A 38 9.78 -2.37 1.30
CA LEU A 38 10.28 -1.16 0.68
C LEU A 38 10.48 -0.08 1.73
N ASP A 39 11.62 0.60 1.63
CA ASP A 39 11.86 1.81 2.41
C ASP A 39 10.96 2.93 1.88
N ASN A 40 10.20 3.53 2.79
CA ASN A 40 9.28 4.60 2.46
C ASN A 40 9.95 5.97 2.66
N ASP A 41 10.97 6.25 1.85
CA ASP A 41 11.69 7.53 1.92
C ASP A 41 10.86 8.72 1.40
N ASP A 42 9.82 8.43 0.60
CA ASP A 42 8.92 9.45 0.09
C ASP A 42 7.84 9.81 1.12
N LYS A 43 8.08 10.89 1.87
CA LYS A 43 7.05 11.61 2.66
C LYS A 43 5.82 12.04 1.82
N LYS A 44 5.90 11.95 0.49
CA LYS A 44 4.82 12.26 -0.47
C LYS A 44 4.06 11.03 -0.97
N ALA A 45 4.56 9.81 -0.71
CA ALA A 45 3.80 8.58 -0.93
C ALA A 45 2.79 8.39 0.21
N ASN A 46 2.01 9.45 0.47
CA ASN A 46 1.09 9.51 1.57
C ASN A 46 -0.13 8.64 1.25
N ILE A 47 -0.29 7.60 2.08
CA ILE A 47 -1.55 6.88 2.29
C ILE A 47 -2.75 7.85 2.46
N SER A 48 -2.47 9.09 2.90
CA SER A 48 -3.43 10.18 3.05
C SER A 48 -3.81 10.91 1.76
N SER A 49 -2.94 11.02 0.75
CA SER A 49 -3.15 11.91 -0.41
C SER A 49 -3.32 11.19 -1.76
N SER A 50 -3.04 9.90 -1.83
CA SER A 50 -3.17 9.13 -3.07
C SER A 50 -4.58 8.55 -3.23
N ASN A 51 -5.14 8.69 -4.43
CA ASN A 51 -6.32 7.94 -4.84
C ASN A 51 -6.00 6.43 -4.78
N ASP A 52 -6.79 5.64 -4.05
CA ASP A 52 -6.43 4.26 -3.69
C ASP A 52 -6.10 3.37 -4.90
N ALA A 53 -6.80 3.59 -6.02
CA ALA A 53 -6.61 2.85 -7.26
C ALA A 53 -5.25 3.11 -7.94
N THR A 54 -4.71 4.34 -7.84
CA THR A 54 -3.44 4.70 -8.50
C THR A 54 -2.24 4.44 -7.60
N PHE A 55 -2.41 4.46 -6.27
CA PHE A 55 -1.34 4.24 -5.31
C PHE A 55 -0.62 2.90 -5.54
N TRP A 56 -1.39 1.81 -5.60
CA TRP A 56 -0.83 0.47 -5.78
C TRP A 56 -0.09 0.34 -7.12
N LYS A 57 -0.71 0.83 -8.20
CA LYS A 57 -0.12 0.85 -9.54
C LYS A 57 1.20 1.63 -9.57
N SER A 58 1.23 2.82 -8.98
CA SER A 58 2.42 3.66 -8.93
C SER A 58 3.56 2.99 -8.14
N LYS A 59 3.26 2.33 -7.02
CA LYS A 59 4.26 1.59 -6.24
C LYS A 59 4.80 0.37 -7.01
N MET A 60 3.95 -0.35 -7.73
CA MET A 60 4.37 -1.48 -8.58
C MET A 60 5.22 -1.03 -9.78
N ILE A 61 4.94 0.14 -10.36
CA ILE A 61 5.77 0.72 -11.41
C ILE A 61 7.13 1.17 -10.85
N LEU A 62 7.16 1.79 -9.66
CA LEU A 62 8.38 2.25 -9.00
C LEU A 62 9.31 1.08 -8.65
N LEU A 63 8.74 -0.06 -8.25
CA LEU A 63 9.47 -1.32 -8.05
C LEU A 63 10.19 -1.81 -9.33
N GLY A 64 9.67 -1.45 -10.50
CA GLY A 64 10.27 -1.76 -11.79
C GLY A 64 10.33 -3.27 -12.11
N GLY A 65 11.05 -3.60 -13.19
CA GLY A 65 11.30 -4.99 -13.60
C GLY A 65 10.02 -5.81 -13.82
N HIS A 66 10.01 -7.05 -13.33
CA HIS A 66 8.87 -7.96 -13.46
C HIS A 66 7.62 -7.52 -12.67
N TYR A 67 7.75 -6.62 -11.68
CA TYR A 67 6.64 -6.15 -10.85
C TYR A 67 5.76 -5.11 -11.57
N ALA A 68 6.29 -4.41 -12.57
CA ALA A 68 5.51 -3.50 -13.41
C ALA A 68 4.45 -4.22 -14.25
N ILE A 69 4.64 -5.51 -14.53
CA ILE A 69 3.64 -6.35 -15.23
C ILE A 69 2.42 -6.56 -14.34
N TRP A 70 2.64 -6.71 -13.02
CA TRP A 70 1.57 -6.91 -12.05
C TRP A 70 0.76 -5.64 -11.82
N ALA A 71 1.31 -4.47 -12.13
CA ALA A 71 0.62 -3.19 -12.01
C ALA A 71 -0.69 -3.10 -12.84
N ASN A 72 -0.86 -3.98 -13.83
CA ASN A 72 -2.07 -4.08 -14.65
C ASN A 72 -2.84 -5.40 -14.43
N SER A 73 -2.45 -6.23 -13.46
CA SER A 73 -3.17 -7.46 -13.16
C SER A 73 -4.54 -7.15 -12.54
N PRO A 74 -5.63 -7.72 -13.06
CA PRO A 74 -6.97 -7.48 -12.53
C PRO A 74 -7.09 -8.04 -11.10
N SER A 75 -7.98 -7.44 -10.30
CA SER A 75 -8.24 -7.81 -8.89
C SER A 75 -8.79 -9.24 -8.71
N HIS A 76 -9.14 -9.93 -9.80
CA HIS A 76 -9.70 -11.28 -9.79
C HIS A 76 -8.80 -12.25 -10.58
N PRO A 77 -8.09 -13.17 -9.91
CA PRO A 77 -7.30 -14.21 -10.57
C PRO A 77 -8.15 -15.29 -11.29
N HIS A 78 -9.48 -15.17 -11.30
CA HIS A 78 -10.44 -16.15 -11.86
C HIS A 78 -11.09 -15.70 -13.18
N LEU A 79 -10.67 -14.57 -13.77
CA LEU A 79 -11.09 -14.17 -15.12
C LEU A 79 -10.13 -14.75 -16.15
N ASN A 80 -10.27 -16.06 -16.40
CA ASN A 80 -10.08 -16.76 -17.70
C ASN A 80 -10.41 -18.24 -17.53
#